data_AF-A0A183NRD2-F1
#
_entry.id   AF-A0A183NRD2-F1
#
_cell.length_a   1.000
_cell.length_b   1.000
_cell.length_c   1.000
_cell.angle_alpha   90.00
_cell.angle_beta   90.00
_cell.angle_gamma   90.00
#
_symmetry.space_group_name_H-M   'P 1'
#
loop_
_entity.id
_entity.type
_entity.pdbx_description
1 polymer ?
#
loop_
_entity_poly.entity_id
_entity_poly.type
_entity_poly.pdbx_seq_one_letter_code
_entity_poly.pdbx_strand_id
1 'polypeptide(L)'
;GPYGGANAIKLRLLPLLGSGSVFSGFAVGKQTSNSNLFPPKTYESDISKYPRQDKYEVDLIETRKENNRLREQILSLEGENERLKTHIYCPNKNEYDFTKDNSGSLKNLPTSSKMHEEKDVGPLSLSAPSDLTPSMLTGVSPLSPNDPIQRYRQHILVMRFNELFSLHRVEAMGILRRYIDDYEASQKIIFYTVLDSFHVAKSHFRAYKNRVRKQIAANNLITTETLDELVQSYINIHASHSADISLLVKDACLALERRVPRIRRPSQNLGFEVIKDFIYETCKLAWECAALSHPLEICRPACENELIDEAKYRRSHDSSYPTLIIHHHIWPCLMQNERIVAKGEVCTRGNFNSYGFEIMVR
;
A
#
# COMPACT_ATOMS: atom_id res chain seq x y z
N GLY A 1 19.16 15.95 23.61
CA GLY A 1 19.13 14.52 23.98
C GLY A 1 19.24 13.72 22.70
N PRO A 2 20.18 12.77 22.58
CA PRO A 2 20.59 12.25 21.27
C PRO A 2 19.89 10.94 20.90
N TYR A 3 19.33 10.89 19.69
CA TYR A 3 19.90 10.09 18.60
C TYR A 3 19.44 10.69 17.27
N GLY A 4 20.37 11.34 16.58
CA GLY A 4 20.19 11.85 15.22
C GLY A 4 21.41 11.48 14.39
N GLY A 5 21.19 11.21 13.11
CA GLY A 5 22.23 10.81 12.16
C GLY A 5 22.50 9.30 12.11
N ALA A 6 22.90 8.73 10.97
CA ALA A 6 23.00 9.34 9.64
C ALA A 6 23.03 8.27 8.53
N ASN A 7 22.82 8.72 7.29
CA ASN A 7 23.09 7.98 6.06
C ASN A 7 24.51 7.35 6.06
N ALA A 8 24.62 6.03 5.91
CA ALA A 8 25.89 5.38 5.56
C ALA A 8 25.79 3.93 5.02
N ILE A 9 24.88 3.62 4.08
CA ILE A 9 24.99 2.37 3.29
C ILE A 9 24.90 2.65 1.78
N LYS A 10 25.97 3.24 1.25
CA LYS A 10 26.40 3.04 -0.14
C LYS A 10 27.92 2.83 -0.16
N LEU A 11 28.32 1.68 -0.71
CA LEU A 11 29.65 1.36 -1.23
C LEU A 11 30.83 1.44 -0.25
N ARG A 12 31.28 0.27 0.26
CA ARG A 12 32.69 -0.16 0.33
C ARG A 12 32.82 -1.56 0.93
N LEU A 13 32.89 -2.57 0.07
CA LEU A 13 33.69 -3.77 0.30
C LEU A 13 34.48 -4.01 -0.98
N LEU A 14 35.81 -4.06 -0.86
CA LEU A 14 36.77 -4.12 -1.96
C LEU A 14 37.21 -5.58 -2.24
N PRO A 15 37.80 -5.87 -3.42
CA PRO A 15 38.14 -7.23 -3.84
C PRO A 15 39.60 -7.64 -3.51
N LEU A 16 39.82 -8.94 -3.32
CA LEU A 16 41.07 -9.75 -3.39
C LEU A 16 40.63 -11.21 -3.13
N LEU A 17 41.07 -12.31 -3.76
CA LEU A 17 41.95 -12.66 -4.90
C LEU A 17 41.18 -13.72 -5.75
N GLY A 18 41.59 -14.19 -6.94
CA GLY A 18 42.72 -13.87 -7.82
C GLY A 18 43.27 -15.13 -8.51
N SER A 19 43.09 -15.28 -9.83
CA SER A 19 43.85 -16.19 -10.73
C SER A 19 43.41 -16.02 -12.20
N GLY A 20 44.36 -16.03 -13.14
CA GLY A 20 44.09 -16.10 -14.59
C GLY A 20 44.78 -15.02 -15.46
N SER A 21 45.78 -15.44 -16.24
CA SER A 21 46.48 -14.65 -17.29
C SER A 21 45.53 -14.26 -18.45
N VAL A 22 45.84 -13.43 -19.46
CA VAL A 22 47.06 -13.31 -20.30
C VAL A 22 47.06 -12.00 -21.13
N PHE A 23 48.25 -11.46 -21.48
CA PHE A 23 48.61 -10.49 -22.59
C PHE A 23 47.76 -9.21 -22.81
N SER A 24 48.24 -8.05 -23.25
CA SER A 24 49.55 -7.43 -23.61
C SER A 24 49.38 -5.91 -23.34
N GLY A 25 50.35 -4.98 -23.26
CA GLY A 25 51.61 -4.71 -23.95
C GLY A 25 51.85 -3.17 -23.91
N PHE A 26 53.07 -2.70 -24.23
CA PHE A 26 53.51 -1.29 -24.35
C PHE A 26 53.87 -0.43 -23.10
N ALA A 27 55.14 -0.56 -22.71
CA ALA A 27 56.19 0.48 -22.80
C ALA A 27 56.22 1.75 -21.90
N VAL A 28 57.24 1.75 -21.01
CA VAL A 28 58.28 2.80 -20.77
C VAL A 28 57.90 4.17 -20.17
N GLY A 29 58.46 4.50 -18.99
CA GLY A 29 58.38 5.86 -18.40
C GLY A 29 59.13 6.10 -17.08
N LYS A 30 60.47 6.00 -17.09
CA LYS A 30 61.49 6.47 -16.10
C LYS A 30 61.11 6.81 -14.63
N GLN A 31 61.82 6.09 -13.74
CA GLN A 31 62.30 6.43 -12.39
C GLN A 31 62.26 7.90 -11.92
N THR A 32 61.94 8.09 -10.62
CA THR A 32 62.86 8.75 -9.66
C THR A 32 62.71 8.17 -8.26
N SER A 33 63.84 7.93 -7.61
CA SER A 33 63.97 7.45 -6.23
C SER A 33 64.00 8.62 -5.24
N ASN A 34 63.52 8.40 -4.01
CA ASN A 34 64.28 8.83 -2.83
C ASN A 34 63.90 8.02 -1.58
N SER A 35 64.91 7.36 -1.03
CA SER A 35 64.89 6.66 0.26
C SER A 35 65.12 7.63 1.41
N ASN A 36 64.50 7.39 2.56
CA ASN A 36 65.13 7.59 3.87
C ASN A 36 64.51 6.61 4.88
N LEU A 37 65.36 5.95 5.66
CA LEU A 37 65.04 4.87 6.58
C LEU A 37 65.64 5.19 7.98
N PHE A 38 65.37 4.33 8.97
CA PHE A 38 65.84 4.32 10.37
C PHE A 38 64.92 5.02 11.41
N PRO A 39 64.88 4.53 12.67
CA PRO A 39 64.28 3.23 13.03
C PRO A 39 63.29 3.35 14.22
N PRO A 40 62.53 2.30 14.59
CA PRO A 40 61.55 2.38 15.66
C PRO A 40 62.19 2.36 17.06
N LYS A 41 61.62 3.12 18.00
CA LYS A 41 61.90 2.95 19.44
C LYS A 41 60.83 2.04 20.06
N THR A 42 61.28 0.91 20.60
CA THR A 42 60.49 0.02 21.44
C THR A 42 60.21 0.65 22.80
N TYR A 43 58.96 0.53 23.26
CA TYR A 43 58.59 0.52 24.68
C TYR A 43 57.52 -0.55 24.86
N GLU A 44 57.95 -1.71 25.36
CA GLU A 44 57.12 -2.57 26.22
C GLU A 44 56.86 -1.81 27.54
N SER A 45 55.82 -2.07 28.34
CA SER A 45 54.59 -2.83 28.16
C SER A 45 53.64 -2.40 29.29
N ASP A 46 52.31 -2.41 29.06
CA ASP A 46 51.33 -2.54 30.16
C ASP A 46 49.94 -2.87 29.60
N ILE A 47 49.65 -4.17 29.50
CA ILE A 47 48.35 -4.68 29.02
C ILE A 47 47.42 -4.86 30.23
N SER A 48 46.69 -3.80 30.60
CA SER A 48 45.55 -3.95 31.53
C SER A 48 44.33 -4.49 30.76
N LYS A 49 43.93 -5.72 31.07
CA LYS A 49 42.80 -6.41 30.43
C LYS A 49 41.47 -5.69 30.69
N TYR A 50 40.71 -5.39 29.62
CA TYR A 50 39.31 -4.95 29.70
C TYR A 50 38.36 -6.07 29.24
N PRO A 51 37.41 -6.54 30.06
CA PRO A 51 36.45 -7.57 29.66
C PRO A 51 35.29 -6.95 28.87
N ARG A 52 35.37 -7.00 27.53
CA ARG A 52 34.27 -6.60 26.63
C ARG A 52 33.98 -7.58 25.50
N GLN A 53 34.77 -8.65 25.35
CA GLN A 53 34.64 -9.57 24.23
C GLN A 53 33.60 -10.67 24.51
N ASP A 54 33.55 -11.17 25.75
CA ASP A 54 32.66 -12.26 26.16
C ASP A 54 31.17 -11.98 25.94
N LYS A 55 30.73 -10.73 26.13
CA LYS A 55 29.29 -10.39 26.07
C LYS A 55 28.70 -10.60 24.68
N TYR A 56 29.41 -10.19 23.63
CA TYR A 56 28.94 -10.37 22.25
C TYR A 56 28.94 -11.84 21.83
N GLU A 57 29.85 -12.64 22.37
CA GLU A 57 29.93 -14.08 22.10
C GLU A 57 28.80 -14.86 22.81
N VAL A 58 28.47 -14.47 24.05
CA VAL A 58 27.29 -14.97 24.78
C VAL A 58 25.98 -14.62 24.05
N ASP A 59 25.78 -13.36 23.66
CA ASP A 59 24.58 -12.91 22.92
C ASP A 59 24.43 -13.69 21.58
N LEU A 60 25.54 -13.98 20.90
CA LEU A 60 25.54 -14.76 19.65
C LEU A 60 25.18 -16.25 19.88
N ILE A 61 25.68 -16.84 20.96
CA ILE A 61 25.36 -18.22 21.37
C ILE A 61 23.89 -18.33 21.77
N GLU A 62 23.36 -17.37 22.50
CA GLU A 62 21.95 -17.32 22.90
C GLU A 62 21.02 -17.14 21.69
N THR A 63 21.35 -16.21 20.78
CA THR A 63 20.63 -16.02 19.51
C THR A 63 20.65 -17.29 18.64
N ARG A 64 21.76 -18.04 18.63
CA ARG A 64 21.87 -19.32 17.91
C ARG A 64 21.03 -20.43 18.57
N LYS A 65 20.95 -20.48 19.89
CA LYS A 65 20.06 -21.42 20.62
C LYS A 65 18.59 -21.13 20.31
N GLU A 66 18.19 -19.87 20.36
CA GLU A 66 16.81 -19.46 20.05
C GLU A 66 16.43 -19.80 18.61
N ASN A 67 17.32 -19.57 17.64
CA ASN A 67 17.11 -19.98 16.24
C ASN A 67 16.97 -21.50 16.06
N ASN A 68 17.73 -22.30 16.81
CA ASN A 68 17.58 -23.76 16.76
C ASN A 68 16.24 -24.22 17.36
N ARG A 69 15.83 -23.63 18.49
CA ARG A 69 14.53 -23.89 19.14
C ARG A 69 13.36 -23.54 18.22
N LEU A 70 13.43 -22.41 17.53
CA LEU A 70 12.41 -21.99 16.56
C LEU A 70 12.34 -22.95 15.35
N ARG A 71 13.48 -23.48 14.88
CA ARG A 71 13.52 -24.50 13.82
C ARG A 71 12.88 -25.81 14.24
N GLU A 72 13.14 -26.27 15.46
CA GLU A 72 12.51 -27.47 16.03
C GLU A 72 10.99 -27.28 16.19
N GLN A 73 10.55 -26.09 16.62
CA GLN A 73 9.13 -25.75 16.72
C GLN A 73 8.43 -25.74 15.35
N ILE A 74 9.07 -25.18 14.31
CA ILE A 74 8.55 -25.22 12.93
C ILE A 74 8.41 -26.66 12.44
N LEU A 75 9.44 -27.50 12.61
CA LEU A 75 9.38 -28.92 12.22
C LEU A 75 8.28 -29.69 12.95
N SER A 76 8.04 -29.38 14.23
CA SER A 76 6.91 -29.97 14.99
C SER A 76 5.55 -29.55 14.41
N LEU A 77 5.39 -28.27 14.08
CA LEU A 77 4.15 -27.73 13.51
C LEU A 77 3.90 -28.20 12.07
N GLU A 78 4.95 -28.41 11.29
CA GLU A 78 4.87 -29.02 9.95
C GLU A 78 4.42 -30.49 10.05
N GLY A 79 5.00 -31.26 10.98
CA GLY A 79 4.57 -32.64 11.25
C GLY A 79 3.13 -32.76 11.76
N GLU A 80 2.66 -31.79 12.54
CA GLU A 80 1.27 -31.72 13.00
C GLU A 80 0.31 -31.33 11.86
N ASN A 81 0.70 -30.39 10.99
CA ASN A 81 -0.07 -30.06 9.77
C ASN A 81 -0.21 -31.25 8.82
N GLU A 82 0.85 -32.03 8.59
CA GLU A 82 0.76 -33.25 7.76
C GLU A 82 -0.17 -34.31 8.39
N ARG A 83 -0.16 -34.47 9.72
CA ARG A 83 -1.14 -35.33 10.43
C ARG A 83 -2.58 -34.83 10.27
N LEU A 84 -2.80 -33.51 10.33
CA LEU A 84 -4.14 -32.94 10.13
C LEU A 84 -4.61 -33.10 8.68
N LYS A 85 -3.72 -32.95 7.68
CA LYS A 85 -4.02 -33.26 6.27
C LYS A 85 -4.41 -34.72 6.07
N THR A 86 -3.69 -35.68 6.67
CA THR A 86 -4.05 -37.11 6.54
C THR A 86 -5.38 -37.43 7.21
N HIS A 87 -5.74 -36.73 8.29
CA HIS A 87 -7.05 -36.86 8.94
C HIS A 87 -8.23 -36.33 8.11
N ILE A 88 -7.99 -35.35 7.23
CA ILE A 88 -9.00 -34.81 6.30
C ILE A 88 -9.14 -35.71 5.06
N TYR A 89 -8.09 -36.43 4.66
CA TYR A 89 -8.08 -37.28 3.45
C TYR A 89 -8.52 -38.74 3.72
N CYS A 90 -9.64 -38.93 4.42
CA CYS A 90 -10.30 -40.24 4.54
C CYS A 90 -11.79 -40.13 4.21
N PRO A 91 -12.19 -40.23 2.92
CA PRO A 91 -13.59 -40.23 2.54
C PRO A 91 -14.25 -41.53 2.97
N ASN A 92 -15.17 -41.44 3.93
CA ASN A 92 -16.00 -42.57 4.33
C ASN A 92 -16.91 -42.93 3.14
N LYS A 93 -16.78 -44.15 2.61
CA LYS A 93 -17.67 -44.64 1.55
C LYS A 93 -19.08 -44.76 2.13
N ASN A 94 -20.07 -44.18 1.45
CA ASN A 94 -21.43 -44.69 1.35
C ASN A 94 -22.14 -44.00 0.16
N GLU A 95 -22.04 -44.68 -0.98
CA GLU A 95 -23.09 -44.89 -1.99
C GLU A 95 -24.48 -44.32 -1.65
N TYR A 96 -25.01 -43.46 -2.52
CA TYR A 96 -26.39 -43.56 -3.04
C TYR A 96 -26.48 -42.89 -4.42
N ASP A 97 -26.96 -43.67 -5.39
CA ASP A 97 -27.23 -43.25 -6.77
C ASP A 97 -28.68 -42.75 -6.91
N PHE A 98 -28.90 -41.74 -7.76
CA PHE A 98 -30.13 -41.69 -8.54
C PHE A 98 -29.91 -40.96 -9.87
N THR A 99 -30.12 -41.70 -10.94
CA THR A 99 -30.08 -41.23 -12.32
C THR A 99 -31.37 -40.50 -12.72
N LYS A 100 -31.27 -39.47 -13.58
CA LYS A 100 -31.88 -39.42 -14.94
C LYS A 100 -32.22 -38.02 -15.49
N ASP A 101 -31.77 -37.85 -16.74
CA ASP A 101 -32.50 -37.33 -17.92
C ASP A 101 -32.87 -35.84 -18.05
N ASN A 102 -32.20 -35.20 -19.04
CA ASN A 102 -32.80 -34.50 -20.20
C ASN A 102 -33.73 -33.27 -20.00
N SER A 103 -33.73 -32.22 -20.83
CA SER A 103 -32.89 -31.82 -21.98
C SER A 103 -33.27 -30.39 -22.43
N GLY A 104 -32.45 -29.76 -23.29
CA GLY A 104 -32.99 -28.98 -24.42
C GLY A 104 -33.13 -27.45 -24.34
N SER A 105 -32.15 -26.78 -24.97
CA SER A 105 -32.34 -25.73 -25.99
C SER A 105 -32.35 -24.22 -25.62
N LEU A 106 -31.57 -23.45 -26.39
CA LEU A 106 -31.47 -21.99 -26.40
C LEU A 106 -32.63 -21.32 -27.17
N LYS A 107 -32.90 -20.03 -26.89
CA LYS A 107 -32.99 -18.94 -27.90
C LYS A 107 -33.19 -17.51 -27.32
N ASN A 108 -32.20 -16.65 -27.57
CA ASN A 108 -32.26 -15.27 -28.13
C ASN A 108 -33.15 -14.15 -27.50
N LEU A 109 -32.51 -13.22 -26.77
CA LEU A 109 -32.21 -11.79 -27.12
C LEU A 109 -33.22 -10.95 -27.99
N PRO A 110 -33.22 -9.59 -27.91
CA PRO A 110 -33.44 -8.64 -26.79
C PRO A 110 -34.53 -7.57 -27.10
N THR A 111 -34.93 -6.76 -26.10
CA THR A 111 -35.49 -5.40 -26.37
C THR A 111 -35.08 -4.40 -25.29
N SER A 112 -34.78 -3.15 -25.67
CA SER A 112 -34.35 -2.10 -24.73
C SER A 112 -35.52 -1.28 -24.18
N SER A 113 -35.52 -0.99 -22.89
CA SER A 113 -36.05 0.29 -22.38
C SER A 113 -35.27 0.73 -21.14
N LYS A 114 -35.08 2.04 -20.98
CA LYS A 114 -34.35 2.64 -19.86
C LYS A 114 -35.25 2.68 -18.62
N MET A 115 -34.79 2.12 -17.51
CA MET A 115 -34.71 2.80 -16.20
C MET A 115 -33.52 2.21 -15.42
N HIS A 116 -32.92 2.99 -14.52
CA HIS A 116 -31.89 2.48 -13.62
C HIS A 116 -32.57 1.70 -12.50
N GLU A 117 -32.75 0.39 -12.70
CA GLU A 117 -33.02 -0.52 -11.58
C GLU A 117 -31.78 -0.56 -10.67
N GLU A 118 -32.00 -0.27 -9.40
CA GLU A 118 -31.10 -0.69 -8.33
C GLU A 118 -31.07 -2.22 -8.39
N LYS A 119 -29.90 -2.81 -8.64
CA LYS A 119 -29.76 -4.28 -8.65
C LYS A 119 -29.98 -4.79 -7.23
N ASP A 120 -31.21 -5.18 -6.93
CA ASP A 120 -31.54 -6.06 -5.82
C ASP A 120 -30.87 -7.41 -6.07
N VAL A 121 -29.61 -7.49 -5.65
CA VAL A 121 -28.95 -8.76 -5.40
C VAL A 121 -29.78 -9.44 -4.32
N GLY A 122 -30.31 -10.62 -4.63
CA GLY A 122 -31.24 -11.35 -3.78
C GLY A 122 -30.73 -11.56 -2.35
N PRO A 123 -31.61 -11.89 -1.40
CA PRO A 123 -31.27 -11.98 0.02
C PRO A 123 -30.00 -12.81 0.21
N LEU A 124 -28.98 -12.20 0.81
CA LEU A 124 -27.72 -12.86 1.08
C LEU A 124 -28.01 -14.09 1.94
N SER A 125 -27.58 -15.27 1.48
CA SER A 125 -27.78 -16.55 2.16
C SER A 125 -26.92 -16.62 3.42
N LEU A 126 -27.34 -15.89 4.44
CA LEU A 126 -26.82 -15.92 5.80
C LEU A 126 -27.37 -17.18 6.46
N SER A 127 -26.75 -18.32 6.17
CA SER A 127 -26.87 -19.52 6.99
C SER A 127 -26.52 -19.18 8.44
N ALA A 128 -27.15 -19.87 9.40
CA ALA A 128 -26.77 -19.75 10.80
C ALA A 128 -25.25 -20.01 10.94
N PRO A 129 -24.55 -19.27 11.82
CA PRO A 129 -23.09 -19.36 11.93
C PRO A 129 -22.66 -20.66 12.62
N SER A 130 -22.64 -21.75 11.85
CA SER A 130 -21.88 -22.96 12.17
C SER A 130 -20.37 -22.73 12.01
N ASP A 131 -20.00 -21.76 11.17
CA ASP A 131 -18.63 -21.29 11.01
C ASP A 131 -18.34 -20.19 12.04
N LEU A 132 -17.33 -20.42 12.87
CA LEU A 132 -16.90 -19.54 13.95
C LEU A 132 -16.68 -18.11 13.44
N THR A 133 -17.32 -17.11 14.08
CA THR A 133 -17.00 -15.71 13.81
C THR A 133 -15.52 -15.45 14.13
N PRO A 134 -14.82 -14.55 13.42
CA PRO A 134 -13.40 -14.26 13.70
C PRO A 134 -13.14 -13.82 15.16
N SER A 135 -14.16 -13.24 15.81
CA SER A 135 -14.18 -12.93 17.24
C SER A 135 -13.92 -14.15 18.13
N MET A 136 -14.50 -15.31 17.81
CA MET A 136 -14.31 -16.57 18.55
C MET A 136 -12.89 -17.14 18.42
N LEU A 137 -12.14 -16.77 17.37
CA LEU A 137 -10.77 -17.26 17.14
C LEU A 137 -9.70 -16.44 17.86
N THR A 138 -9.95 -15.16 18.13
CA THR A 138 -8.98 -14.25 18.78
C THR A 138 -9.39 -13.81 20.19
N GLY A 139 -10.68 -13.93 20.54
CA GLY A 139 -11.24 -13.32 21.76
C GLY A 139 -11.24 -11.79 21.74
N VAL A 140 -10.96 -11.17 20.59
CA VAL A 140 -10.87 -9.71 20.41
C VAL A 140 -11.95 -9.25 19.45
N SER A 141 -12.66 -8.18 19.83
CA SER A 141 -13.66 -7.56 18.97
C SER A 141 -13.07 -7.16 17.61
N PRO A 142 -13.74 -7.44 16.46
CA PRO A 142 -13.28 -7.01 15.14
C PRO A 142 -13.31 -5.48 14.95
N LEU A 143 -13.92 -4.75 15.88
CA LEU A 143 -13.89 -3.28 15.99
C LEU A 143 -12.72 -2.76 16.83
N SER A 144 -11.94 -3.65 17.46
CA SER A 144 -10.82 -3.25 18.30
C SER A 144 -9.64 -2.73 17.45
N PRO A 145 -9.00 -1.59 17.80
CA PRO A 145 -7.70 -1.20 17.25
C PRO A 145 -6.59 -2.24 17.51
N ASN A 146 -6.86 -3.19 18.42
CA ASN A 146 -5.93 -4.25 18.79
C ASN A 146 -6.13 -5.57 18.05
N ASP A 147 -7.17 -5.68 17.22
CA ASP A 147 -7.41 -6.90 16.44
C ASP A 147 -6.26 -7.19 15.45
N PRO A 148 -5.67 -8.41 15.46
CA PRO A 148 -4.54 -8.74 14.60
C PRO A 148 -4.90 -8.75 13.11
N ILE A 149 -6.13 -9.11 12.74
CA ILE A 149 -6.57 -9.16 11.34
C ILE A 149 -6.70 -7.73 10.78
N GLN A 150 -7.30 -6.81 11.54
CA GLN A 150 -7.41 -5.40 11.17
C GLN A 150 -6.02 -4.76 11.00
N ARG A 151 -5.09 -5.01 11.92
CA ARG A 151 -3.71 -4.49 11.85
C ARG A 151 -2.94 -5.04 10.65
N TYR A 152 -3.05 -6.35 10.38
CA TYR A 152 -2.39 -6.97 9.23
C TYR A 152 -2.92 -6.41 7.90
N ARG A 153 -4.25 -6.29 7.77
CA ARG A 153 -4.88 -5.66 6.59
C ARG A 153 -4.46 -4.20 6.44
N GLN A 154 -4.46 -3.41 7.51
CA GLN A 154 -4.00 -2.03 7.51
C GLN A 154 -2.54 -1.92 7.03
N HIS A 155 -1.64 -2.78 7.53
CA HIS A 155 -0.24 -2.81 7.10
C HIS A 155 -0.08 -3.07 5.59
N ILE A 156 -0.79 -4.07 5.04
CA ILE A 156 -0.79 -4.36 3.60
C ILE A 156 -1.29 -3.16 2.79
N LEU A 157 -2.36 -2.50 3.23
CA LEU A 157 -2.95 -1.37 2.51
C LEU A 157 -2.02 -0.16 2.49
N VAL A 158 -1.28 0.09 3.58
CA VAL A 158 -0.23 1.12 3.63
C VAL A 158 0.93 0.76 2.70
N MET A 159 1.33 -0.51 2.63
CA MET A 159 2.36 -0.97 1.68
C MET A 159 1.90 -0.73 0.22
N ARG A 160 0.70 -1.19 -0.14
CA ARG A 160 0.11 -1.01 -1.47
C ARG A 160 -0.08 0.47 -1.84
N PHE A 161 -0.40 1.34 -0.89
CA PHE A 161 -0.47 2.78 -1.14
C PHE A 161 0.89 3.38 -1.51
N ASN A 162 1.97 2.94 -0.85
CA ASN A 162 3.34 3.36 -1.19
C ASN A 162 3.83 2.76 -2.51
N GLU A 163 3.40 1.54 -2.85
CA GLU A 163 3.64 0.91 -4.16
C GLU A 163 2.89 1.64 -5.29
N LEU A 164 1.64 2.02 -5.08
CA LEU A 164 0.85 2.83 -6.02
C LEU A 164 1.53 4.19 -6.30
N PHE A 165 2.13 4.80 -5.28
CA PHE A 165 2.95 6.02 -5.41
C PHE A 165 4.27 5.81 -6.17
N SER A 166 4.94 4.67 -5.96
CA SER A 166 6.32 4.45 -6.42
C SER A 166 6.40 3.80 -7.81
N LEU A 167 5.44 2.94 -8.16
CA LEU A 167 5.39 2.17 -9.41
C LEU A 167 4.27 2.70 -10.32
N HIS A 168 3.02 2.38 -10.00
CA HIS A 168 1.85 2.61 -10.85
C HIS A 168 1.68 4.09 -11.25
N ARG A 169 1.98 5.03 -10.35
CA ARG A 169 2.01 6.47 -10.66
C ARG A 169 3.03 6.82 -11.75
N VAL A 170 4.21 6.22 -11.74
CA VAL A 170 5.28 6.50 -12.72
C VAL A 170 4.87 5.99 -14.09
N GLU A 171 4.24 4.81 -14.15
CA GLU A 171 3.65 4.25 -15.37
C GLU A 171 2.53 5.14 -15.92
N ALA A 172 1.60 5.57 -15.06
CA ALA A 172 0.53 6.48 -15.43
C ALA A 172 1.04 7.84 -15.94
N MET A 173 2.06 8.42 -15.30
CA MET A 173 2.76 9.63 -15.80
C MET A 173 3.42 9.38 -17.17
N GLY A 174 4.01 8.20 -17.39
CA GLY A 174 4.60 7.80 -18.67
C GLY A 174 3.58 7.60 -19.79
N ILE A 175 2.33 7.27 -19.45
CA ILE A 175 1.20 7.26 -20.40
C ILE A 175 0.70 8.68 -20.65
N LEU A 176 0.43 9.46 -19.60
CA LEU A 176 -0.06 10.84 -19.70
C LEU A 176 0.83 11.74 -20.57
N ARG A 177 2.16 11.58 -20.47
CA ARG A 177 3.14 12.32 -21.30
C ARG A 177 2.96 12.13 -22.82
N ARG A 178 2.27 11.07 -23.27
CA ARG A 178 1.95 10.84 -24.69
C ARG A 178 0.76 11.66 -25.19
N TYR A 179 0.00 12.25 -24.26
CA TYR A 179 -1.23 13.01 -24.52
C TYR A 179 -1.12 14.47 -24.06
N ILE A 180 -0.33 14.74 -23.02
CA ILE A 180 -0.14 16.07 -22.43
C ILE A 180 1.37 16.34 -22.29
N ASP A 181 1.90 17.32 -23.03
CA ASP A 181 3.27 17.82 -22.86
C ASP A 181 3.35 18.89 -21.75
N ASP A 182 2.86 18.51 -20.57
CA ASP A 182 2.86 19.35 -19.36
C ASP A 182 2.93 18.42 -18.14
N TYR A 183 4.10 18.44 -17.49
CA TYR A 183 4.41 17.59 -16.35
C TYR A 183 3.56 17.94 -15.12
N GLU A 184 3.30 19.23 -14.90
CA GLU A 184 2.50 19.71 -13.78
C GLU A 184 1.02 19.36 -13.97
N ALA A 185 0.49 19.54 -15.18
CA ALA A 185 -0.87 19.10 -15.50
C ALA A 185 -1.01 17.58 -15.26
N SER A 186 0.00 16.80 -15.63
CA SER A 186 0.03 15.35 -15.38
C SER A 186 0.08 15.01 -13.88
N GLN A 187 0.90 15.70 -13.07
CA GLN A 187 0.93 15.54 -11.61
C GLN A 187 -0.43 15.87 -10.97
N LYS A 188 -1.08 16.96 -11.40
CA LYS A 188 -2.43 17.33 -10.94
C LYS A 188 -3.46 16.25 -11.27
N ILE A 189 -3.41 15.66 -12.47
CA ILE A 189 -4.31 14.57 -12.87
C ILE A 189 -4.12 13.35 -11.97
N ILE A 190 -2.89 12.91 -11.72
CA ILE A 190 -2.59 11.83 -10.77
C ILE A 190 -3.18 12.11 -9.39
N PHE A 191 -2.92 13.30 -8.82
CA PHE A 191 -3.40 13.66 -7.50
C PHE A 191 -4.93 13.59 -7.42
N TYR A 192 -5.62 14.18 -8.40
CA TYR A 192 -7.08 14.16 -8.44
C TYR A 192 -7.65 12.77 -8.73
N THR A 193 -6.96 11.91 -9.48
CA THR A 193 -7.35 10.49 -9.65
C THR A 193 -7.38 9.78 -8.31
N VAL A 194 -6.32 9.91 -7.49
CA VAL A 194 -6.32 9.31 -6.14
C VAL A 194 -7.41 9.94 -5.27
N LEU A 195 -7.61 11.26 -5.35
CA LEU A 195 -8.64 11.96 -4.58
C LEU A 195 -10.07 11.46 -4.90
N ASP A 196 -10.40 11.33 -6.18
CA ASP A 196 -11.72 10.96 -6.65
C ASP A 196 -11.99 9.46 -6.52
N SER A 197 -11.02 8.59 -6.82
CA SER A 197 -11.15 7.14 -6.58
C SER A 197 -11.43 6.83 -5.11
N PHE A 198 -10.75 7.50 -4.17
CA PHE A 198 -11.04 7.35 -2.72
C PHE A 198 -12.41 7.92 -2.34
N HIS A 199 -12.83 9.05 -2.92
CA HIS A 199 -14.14 9.61 -2.66
C HIS A 199 -15.29 8.69 -3.15
N VAL A 200 -15.17 8.20 -4.40
CA VAL A 200 -16.13 7.30 -5.05
C VAL A 200 -16.20 5.96 -4.31
N ALA A 201 -15.05 5.32 -4.03
CA ALA A 201 -15.01 4.05 -3.30
C ALA A 201 -15.62 4.17 -1.90
N LYS A 202 -15.31 5.25 -1.16
CA LYS A 202 -15.90 5.52 0.16
C LYS A 202 -17.42 5.72 0.09
N SER A 203 -17.94 6.32 -0.98
CA SER A 203 -19.39 6.48 -1.19
C SER A 203 -20.08 5.14 -1.44
N HIS A 204 -19.56 4.35 -2.40
CA HIS A 204 -20.08 3.01 -2.72
C HIS A 204 -19.99 2.05 -1.53
N PHE A 205 -18.87 2.07 -0.79
CA PHE A 205 -18.69 1.23 0.39
C PHE A 205 -19.67 1.58 1.52
N ARG A 206 -20.01 2.86 1.72
CA ARG A 206 -21.04 3.27 2.68
C ARG A 206 -22.42 2.70 2.31
N ALA A 207 -22.79 2.72 1.03
CA ALA A 207 -24.02 2.10 0.56
C ALA A 207 -24.04 0.58 0.80
N TYR A 208 -22.92 -0.10 0.51
CA TYR A 208 -22.74 -1.53 0.80
C TYR A 208 -22.84 -1.85 2.30
N LYS A 209 -22.09 -1.16 3.17
CA LYS A 209 -22.14 -1.35 4.63
C LYS A 209 -23.54 -1.12 5.20
N ASN A 210 -24.29 -0.17 4.65
CA ASN A 210 -25.68 0.07 5.03
C ASN A 210 -26.63 -1.07 4.61
N ARG A 211 -26.44 -1.67 3.43
CA ARG A 211 -27.20 -2.87 3.01
C ARG A 211 -26.90 -4.07 3.91
N VAL A 212 -25.62 -4.35 4.16
CA VAL A 212 -25.18 -5.42 5.08
C VAL A 212 -25.77 -5.24 6.48
N ARG A 213 -25.72 -4.01 7.04
CA ARG A 213 -26.33 -3.72 8.36
C ARG A 213 -27.82 -4.01 8.39
N LYS A 214 -28.57 -3.59 7.36
CA LYS A 214 -30.02 -3.84 7.28
C LYS A 214 -30.34 -5.34 7.22
N GLN A 215 -29.58 -6.11 6.44
CA GLN A 215 -29.78 -7.55 6.28
C GLN A 215 -29.46 -8.32 7.58
N ILE A 216 -28.32 -8.02 8.23
CA ILE A 216 -27.97 -8.67 9.50
C ILE A 216 -28.97 -8.30 10.60
N ALA A 217 -29.43 -7.04 10.66
CA ALA A 217 -30.44 -6.61 11.62
C ALA A 217 -31.82 -7.29 11.41
N ALA A 218 -32.19 -7.61 10.17
CA ALA A 218 -33.46 -8.28 9.86
C ALA A 218 -33.46 -9.78 10.26
N ASN A 219 -32.29 -10.41 10.34
CA ASN A 219 -32.18 -11.86 10.56
C ASN A 219 -32.32 -12.30 12.03
N ASN A 220 -32.46 -11.37 12.99
CA ASN A 220 -32.71 -11.66 14.41
C ASN A 220 -31.78 -12.74 15.02
N LEU A 221 -30.48 -12.72 14.68
CA LEU A 221 -29.51 -13.66 15.25
C LEU A 221 -29.44 -13.51 16.77
N ILE A 222 -29.65 -14.60 17.49
CA ILE A 222 -29.38 -14.68 18.93
C ILE A 222 -27.87 -14.87 19.10
N THR A 223 -27.17 -13.81 19.50
CA THR A 223 -25.72 -13.80 19.70
C THR A 223 -25.34 -12.81 20.80
N THR A 224 -24.16 -13.00 21.39
CA THR A 224 -23.56 -12.10 22.37
C THR A 224 -22.80 -10.93 21.71
N GLU A 225 -22.52 -11.01 20.41
CA GLU A 225 -21.85 -9.95 19.64
C GLU A 225 -22.80 -8.79 19.31
N THR A 226 -22.27 -7.58 19.24
CA THR A 226 -23.04 -6.41 18.80
C THR A 226 -23.29 -6.43 17.29
N LEU A 227 -24.36 -5.75 16.83
CA LEU A 227 -24.67 -5.61 15.40
C LEU A 227 -23.49 -5.05 14.58
N ASP A 228 -22.72 -4.12 15.16
CA ASP A 228 -21.55 -3.54 14.49
C ASP A 228 -20.38 -4.52 14.36
N GLU A 229 -20.21 -5.43 15.32
CA GLU A 229 -19.21 -6.51 15.24
C GLU A 229 -19.59 -7.57 14.20
N LEU A 230 -20.86 -7.99 14.16
CA LEU A 230 -21.37 -8.90 13.11
C LEU A 230 -21.21 -8.29 11.72
N VAL A 231 -21.55 -7.01 11.55
CA VAL A 231 -21.37 -6.26 10.29
C VAL A 231 -19.89 -6.20 9.92
N GLN A 232 -18.99 -5.92 10.87
CA GLN A 232 -17.56 -5.86 10.56
C GLN A 232 -16.96 -7.25 10.26
N SER A 233 -17.38 -8.30 10.97
CA SER A 233 -17.02 -9.70 10.69
C SER A 233 -17.44 -10.09 9.27
N TYR A 234 -18.68 -9.78 8.87
CA TYR A 234 -19.15 -10.00 7.51
C TYR A 234 -18.30 -9.24 6.46
N ILE A 235 -18.04 -7.95 6.71
CA ILE A 235 -17.22 -7.10 5.83
C ILE A 235 -15.79 -7.66 5.70
N ASN A 236 -15.20 -8.18 6.79
CA ASN A 236 -13.85 -8.74 6.78
C ASN A 236 -13.71 -9.96 5.85
N ILE A 237 -14.79 -10.73 5.66
CA ILE A 237 -14.82 -11.92 4.80
C ILE A 237 -15.23 -11.57 3.37
N HIS A 238 -16.28 -10.76 3.19
CA HIS A 238 -16.97 -10.64 1.90
C HIS A 238 -16.68 -9.34 1.12
N ALA A 239 -16.14 -8.29 1.75
CA ALA A 239 -16.03 -6.98 1.08
C ALA A 239 -15.12 -7.02 -0.15
N SER A 240 -14.03 -7.80 -0.14
CA SER A 240 -13.08 -7.89 -1.25
C SER A 240 -13.69 -8.43 -2.55
N HIS A 241 -14.75 -9.25 -2.46
CA HIS A 241 -15.45 -9.83 -3.61
C HIS A 241 -16.77 -9.11 -3.94
N SER A 242 -17.23 -8.22 -3.06
CA SER A 242 -18.49 -7.47 -3.22
C SER A 242 -18.34 -6.17 -4.04
N ALA A 243 -17.11 -5.83 -4.47
CA ALA A 243 -16.79 -4.57 -5.13
C ALA A 243 -16.92 -4.65 -6.65
N ASP A 244 -17.84 -3.89 -7.24
CA ASP A 244 -17.85 -3.66 -8.69
C ASP A 244 -16.80 -2.60 -9.06
N ILE A 245 -15.54 -3.02 -9.16
CA ILE A 245 -14.42 -2.10 -9.48
C ILE A 245 -14.62 -1.41 -10.83
N SER A 246 -15.27 -2.07 -11.80
CA SER A 246 -15.58 -1.47 -13.11
C SER A 246 -16.53 -0.28 -12.98
N LEU A 247 -17.55 -0.38 -12.13
CA LEU A 247 -18.43 0.74 -11.80
C LEU A 247 -17.68 1.85 -11.06
N LEU A 248 -16.83 1.52 -10.09
CA LEU A 248 -16.00 2.50 -9.37
C LEU A 248 -15.06 3.27 -10.31
N VAL A 249 -14.42 2.59 -11.27
CA VAL A 249 -13.55 3.22 -12.29
C VAL A 249 -14.35 4.20 -13.15
N LYS A 250 -15.51 3.78 -13.66
CA LYS A 250 -16.40 4.64 -14.46
C LYS A 250 -16.83 5.88 -13.68
N ASP A 251 -17.23 5.73 -12.43
CA ASP A 251 -17.65 6.86 -11.59
C ASP A 251 -16.47 7.79 -11.22
N ALA A 252 -15.27 7.24 -11.02
CA ALA A 252 -14.04 8.02 -10.83
C ALA A 252 -13.65 8.82 -12.09
N CYS A 253 -13.75 8.22 -13.28
CA CYS A 253 -13.60 8.94 -14.55
C CYS A 253 -14.62 10.08 -14.65
N LEU A 254 -15.90 9.83 -14.37
CA LEU A 254 -16.93 10.88 -14.35
C LEU A 254 -16.67 11.96 -13.29
N ALA A 255 -16.04 11.63 -12.16
CA ALA A 255 -15.65 12.62 -11.15
C ALA A 255 -14.52 13.53 -11.66
N LEU A 256 -13.50 12.96 -12.32
CA LEU A 256 -12.42 13.70 -12.98
C LEU A 256 -12.94 14.62 -14.09
N GLU A 257 -13.89 14.16 -14.90
CA GLU A 257 -14.51 14.97 -15.95
C GLU A 257 -15.18 16.24 -15.40
N ARG A 258 -15.80 16.16 -14.21
CA ARG A 258 -16.40 17.33 -13.52
C ARG A 258 -15.37 18.33 -12.99
N ARG A 259 -14.07 18.00 -12.98
CA ARG A 259 -12.99 18.90 -12.59
C ARG A 259 -12.43 19.72 -13.74
N VAL A 260 -12.76 19.40 -14.99
CA VAL A 260 -12.39 20.24 -16.14
C VAL A 260 -13.12 21.60 -16.02
N PRO A 261 -12.46 22.76 -16.16
CA PRO A 261 -11.10 22.98 -16.66
C PRO A 261 -9.98 23.13 -15.61
N ARG A 262 -10.25 22.93 -14.30
CA ARG A 262 -9.20 22.97 -13.25
C ARG A 262 -8.08 21.95 -13.48
N ILE A 263 -8.42 20.82 -14.13
CA ILE A 263 -7.46 19.86 -14.68
C ILE A 263 -7.59 19.79 -16.20
N ARG A 264 -6.48 19.51 -16.89
CA ARG A 264 -6.51 19.25 -18.34
C ARG A 264 -7.08 17.86 -18.61
N ARG A 265 -7.91 17.76 -19.65
CA ARG A 265 -8.38 16.48 -20.21
C ARG A 265 -7.22 15.84 -21.00
N PRO A 266 -6.80 14.59 -20.74
CA PRO A 266 -5.72 13.96 -21.50
C PRO A 266 -6.05 13.73 -22.97
N SER A 267 -7.17 13.06 -23.24
CA SER A 267 -7.58 12.74 -24.61
C SER A 267 -8.97 13.28 -24.88
N GLN A 268 -9.19 13.87 -26.07
CA GLN A 268 -10.55 14.25 -26.49
C GLN A 268 -11.46 13.02 -26.55
N ASN A 269 -10.98 11.93 -27.18
CA ASN A 269 -11.75 10.71 -27.42
C ASN A 269 -11.84 9.80 -26.18
N LEU A 270 -10.73 9.61 -25.46
CA LEU A 270 -10.66 8.67 -24.33
C LEU A 270 -10.82 9.33 -22.95
N GLY A 271 -10.76 10.67 -22.86
CA GLY A 271 -10.83 11.37 -21.58
C GLY A 271 -9.72 10.92 -20.63
N PHE A 272 -10.12 10.49 -19.43
CA PHE A 272 -9.24 9.96 -18.39
C PHE A 272 -9.03 8.43 -18.48
N GLU A 273 -9.77 7.71 -19.33
CA GLU A 273 -9.60 6.26 -19.54
C GLU A 273 -8.20 5.88 -20.08
N VAL A 274 -7.42 6.86 -20.56
CA VAL A 274 -6.01 6.65 -20.92
C VAL A 274 -5.17 6.09 -19.77
N ILE A 275 -5.55 6.35 -18.51
CA ILE A 275 -4.89 5.81 -17.30
C ILE A 275 -5.81 4.85 -16.53
N LYS A 276 -6.77 4.20 -17.19
CA LYS A 276 -7.76 3.30 -16.58
C LYS A 276 -7.16 2.26 -15.60
N ASP A 277 -5.98 1.72 -15.88
CA ASP A 277 -5.36 0.66 -15.08
C ASP A 277 -4.85 1.21 -13.73
N PHE A 278 -4.36 2.46 -13.73
CA PHE A 278 -4.05 3.21 -12.52
C PHE A 278 -5.32 3.57 -11.74
N ILE A 279 -6.39 4.00 -12.42
CA ILE A 279 -7.70 4.27 -11.78
C ILE A 279 -8.25 2.98 -11.15
N TYR A 280 -8.11 1.83 -11.80
CA TYR A 280 -8.56 0.52 -11.34
C TYR A 280 -7.89 0.11 -10.03
N GLU A 281 -6.55 0.06 -9.98
CA GLU A 281 -5.85 -0.32 -8.74
C GLU A 281 -6.04 0.73 -7.64
N THR A 282 -6.20 2.01 -7.99
CA THR A 282 -6.54 3.07 -7.02
C THR A 282 -7.94 2.85 -6.42
N CYS A 283 -8.96 2.56 -7.23
CA CYS A 283 -10.33 2.27 -6.77
C CYS A 283 -10.40 1.00 -5.91
N LYS A 284 -9.67 -0.05 -6.29
CA LYS A 284 -9.55 -1.31 -5.54
C LYS A 284 -8.89 -1.11 -4.18
N LEU A 285 -7.74 -0.42 -4.14
CA LEU A 285 -7.09 -0.04 -2.88
C LEU A 285 -8.01 0.80 -1.99
N ALA A 286 -8.68 1.80 -2.56
CA ALA A 286 -9.58 2.69 -1.84
C ALA A 286 -10.79 1.96 -1.22
N TRP A 287 -11.35 0.97 -1.93
CA TRP A 287 -12.44 0.13 -1.40
C TRP A 287 -11.96 -0.69 -0.19
N GLU A 288 -10.80 -1.33 -0.29
CA GLU A 288 -10.24 -2.12 0.82
C GLU A 288 -9.86 -1.23 2.02
N CYS A 289 -9.34 -0.02 1.78
CA CYS A 289 -9.12 1.01 2.80
C CYS A 289 -10.40 1.44 3.52
N ALA A 290 -11.52 1.53 2.80
CA ALA A 290 -12.83 1.83 3.39
C ALA A 290 -13.42 0.65 4.19
N ALA A 291 -13.02 -0.59 3.85
CA ALA A 291 -13.51 -1.84 4.45
C ALA A 291 -12.83 -2.24 5.78
N LEU A 292 -11.87 -1.46 6.27
CA LEU A 292 -11.34 -1.60 7.63
C LEU A 292 -12.36 -1.14 8.68
N SER A 293 -12.30 -1.71 9.88
CA SER A 293 -13.00 -1.24 11.08
C SER A 293 -12.75 0.25 11.35
N HIS A 294 -11.51 0.67 11.17
CA HIS A 294 -11.03 2.05 11.21
C HIS A 294 -10.51 2.41 9.81
N PRO A 295 -11.34 3.05 8.96
CA PRO A 295 -10.97 3.32 7.57
C PRO A 295 -9.67 4.10 7.42
N LEU A 296 -8.90 3.73 6.39
CA LEU A 296 -7.79 4.56 5.92
C LEU A 296 -8.35 5.61 4.97
N GLU A 297 -8.10 6.88 5.27
CA GLU A 297 -8.58 8.03 4.52
C GLU A 297 -7.42 8.84 3.96
N ILE A 298 -7.68 9.61 2.90
CA ILE A 298 -6.73 10.55 2.34
C ILE A 298 -7.03 11.98 2.79
N CYS A 299 -5.98 12.73 3.12
CA CYS A 299 -6.09 14.15 3.43
C CYS A 299 -6.52 14.91 2.17
N ARG A 300 -7.57 15.71 2.31
CA ARG A 300 -8.04 16.64 1.27
C ARG A 300 -7.38 18.00 1.51
N PRO A 301 -7.04 18.76 0.45
CA PRO A 301 -6.61 20.15 0.60
C PRO A 301 -7.69 20.97 1.32
N ALA A 302 -7.31 21.85 2.23
CA ALA A 302 -8.24 22.74 2.93
C ALA A 302 -8.61 23.93 2.05
N CYS A 303 -7.64 24.49 1.32
CA CYS A 303 -7.85 25.56 0.34
C CYS A 303 -6.82 25.51 -0.80
N GLU A 304 -7.09 26.25 -1.88
CA GLU A 304 -6.09 26.53 -2.91
C GLU A 304 -4.98 27.44 -2.32
N ASN A 305 -3.71 27.17 -2.64
CA ASN A 305 -2.54 27.88 -2.14
C ASN A 305 -2.32 27.80 -0.61
N GLU A 306 -2.72 26.70 0.04
CA GLU A 306 -2.43 26.46 1.46
C GLU A 306 -0.92 26.39 1.75
N LEU A 307 -0.53 26.65 3.00
CA LEU A 307 0.85 26.50 3.45
C LEU A 307 1.17 25.01 3.68
N ILE A 308 2.41 24.61 3.38
CA ILE A 308 2.84 23.23 3.58
C ILE A 308 2.83 22.81 5.06
N ASP A 309 2.00 21.82 5.37
CA ASP A 309 2.08 21.04 6.60
C ASP A 309 3.17 19.97 6.44
N GLU A 310 4.36 20.23 6.99
CA GLU A 310 5.51 19.32 6.93
C GLU A 310 5.27 18.00 7.67
N ALA A 311 4.26 17.88 8.55
CA ALA A 311 3.90 16.60 9.15
C ALA A 311 3.20 15.72 8.10
N LYS A 312 2.26 16.29 7.33
CA LYS A 312 1.47 15.58 6.31
C LYS A 312 2.19 15.38 4.98
N TYR A 313 3.01 16.35 4.56
CA TYR A 313 3.57 16.40 3.22
C TYR A 313 5.10 16.51 3.21
N ARG A 314 5.70 15.92 2.19
CA ARG A 314 7.10 16.13 1.79
C ARG A 314 7.13 16.91 0.48
N ARG A 315 8.17 17.72 0.30
CA ARG A 315 8.39 18.49 -0.94
C ARG A 315 8.93 17.60 -2.04
N SER A 316 8.47 17.84 -3.26
CA SER A 316 9.04 17.28 -4.48
C SER A 316 10.40 17.91 -4.83
N HIS A 317 11.17 17.27 -5.71
CA HIS A 317 12.49 17.76 -6.10
C HIS A 317 12.48 19.04 -6.95
N ASP A 318 11.37 19.31 -7.66
CA ASP A 318 11.11 20.54 -8.42
C ASP A 318 10.58 21.70 -7.57
N SER A 319 10.39 21.49 -6.27
CA SER A 319 9.96 22.54 -5.34
C SER A 319 11.02 23.63 -5.16
N SER A 320 10.57 24.88 -5.18
CA SER A 320 11.31 26.02 -4.66
C SER A 320 11.30 25.95 -3.12
N TYR A 321 12.48 25.87 -2.51
CA TYR A 321 12.61 25.72 -1.05
C TYR A 321 12.30 26.98 -0.21
N PRO A 322 12.52 28.22 -0.69
CA PRO A 322 12.20 29.44 0.08
C PRO A 322 10.71 29.70 0.33
N THR A 323 9.79 29.08 -0.41
CA THR A 323 8.33 29.37 -0.35
C THR A 323 7.53 28.24 0.30
N LEU A 324 6.81 28.55 1.38
CA LEU A 324 5.94 27.56 2.05
C LEU A 324 4.59 27.36 1.36
N ILE A 325 4.27 28.11 0.30
CA ILE A 325 3.00 28.02 -0.42
C ILE A 325 3.01 26.78 -1.32
N ILE A 326 2.00 25.91 -1.17
CA ILE A 326 1.77 24.78 -2.08
C ILE A 326 1.29 25.32 -3.42
N HIS A 327 2.03 24.99 -4.49
CA HIS A 327 1.63 25.27 -5.87
C HIS A 327 0.63 24.23 -6.37
N HIS A 328 0.87 22.96 -6.05
CA HIS A 328 -0.08 21.86 -6.24
C HIS A 328 0.34 20.63 -5.42
N HIS A 329 -0.64 19.74 -5.17
CA HIS A 329 -0.38 18.42 -4.61
C HIS A 329 -0.07 17.43 -5.74
N ILE A 330 0.86 16.51 -5.46
CA ILE A 330 1.28 15.42 -6.35
C ILE A 330 0.77 14.09 -5.82
N TRP A 331 0.73 13.94 -4.49
CA TRP A 331 0.24 12.73 -3.82
C TRP A 331 -0.46 13.09 -2.49
N PRO A 332 -1.63 12.52 -2.19
CA PRO A 332 -2.30 12.78 -0.91
C PRO A 332 -1.56 12.13 0.27
N CYS A 333 -1.72 12.72 1.46
CA CYS A 333 -1.32 12.10 2.72
C CYS A 333 -2.34 11.02 3.09
N LEU A 334 -1.89 9.84 3.52
CA LEU A 334 -2.75 8.78 4.06
C LEU A 334 -2.84 8.91 5.58
N MET A 335 -4.06 8.86 6.10
CA MET A 335 -4.39 9.05 7.50
C MET A 335 -5.33 7.94 7.99
N GLN A 336 -5.30 7.67 9.30
CA GLN A 336 -6.28 6.83 9.96
C GLN A 336 -6.77 7.60 11.19
N ASN A 337 -8.05 7.99 11.18
CA ASN A 337 -8.54 9.07 12.04
C ASN A 337 -7.62 10.31 11.87
N GLU A 338 -7.15 10.91 12.95
CA GLU A 338 -6.21 12.06 12.92
C GLU A 338 -4.73 11.66 12.74
N ARG A 339 -4.40 10.36 12.74
CA ARG A 339 -3.00 9.90 12.67
C ARG A 339 -2.51 9.82 11.23
N ILE A 340 -1.41 10.49 10.93
CA ILE A 340 -0.68 10.35 9.66
C ILE A 340 -0.02 8.96 9.60
N VAL A 341 -0.30 8.22 8.53
CA VAL A 341 0.21 6.85 8.31
C VAL A 341 1.21 6.82 7.15
N ALA A 342 1.00 7.62 6.11
CA ALA A 342 1.99 7.85 5.05
C ALA A 342 1.95 9.30 4.55
N LYS A 343 3.11 9.96 4.44
CA LYS A 343 3.18 11.36 3.97
C LYS A 343 2.88 11.48 2.48
N GLY A 344 2.07 12.47 2.14
CA GLY A 344 1.83 12.92 0.77
C GLY A 344 3.01 13.67 0.17
N GLU A 345 2.88 14.11 -1.07
CA GLU A 345 3.90 14.89 -1.79
C GLU A 345 3.28 16.13 -2.44
N VAL A 346 3.99 17.26 -2.36
CA VAL A 346 3.56 18.56 -2.88
C VAL A 346 4.71 19.27 -3.60
N CYS A 347 4.37 20.06 -4.61
CA CYS A 347 5.29 21.03 -5.19
C CYS A 347 5.02 22.41 -4.56
N THR A 348 6.05 23.05 -3.99
CA THR A 348 5.98 24.45 -3.54
C THR A 348 6.69 25.35 -4.55
N ARG A 349 6.04 26.41 -5.03
CA ARG A 349 6.67 27.42 -5.92
C ARG A 349 6.37 28.81 -5.38
N GLY A 350 7.30 29.74 -5.58
CA GLY A 350 7.04 31.15 -5.29
C GLY A 350 6.12 31.68 -6.37
N ASN A 351 5.28 32.67 -6.03
CA ASN A 351 4.53 33.44 -7.03
C ASN A 351 5.50 34.30 -7.84
N PHE A 352 6.25 33.68 -8.75
CA PHE A 352 6.64 34.32 -10.00
C PHE A 352 5.39 34.40 -10.87
N ASN A 353 4.46 35.29 -10.47
CA ASN A 353 3.48 35.80 -11.41
C ASN A 353 4.25 36.35 -12.60
N SER A 354 3.76 36.05 -13.80
CA SER A 354 4.31 36.55 -15.08
C SER A 354 4.09 38.05 -15.31
N TYR A 355 3.86 38.81 -14.24
CA TYR A 355 3.92 40.25 -14.16
C TYR A 355 5.10 40.61 -13.28
N GLY A 356 6.17 41.11 -13.90
CA GLY A 356 7.38 41.51 -13.19
C GLY A 356 7.09 42.60 -12.18
N PHE A 357 7.20 42.26 -10.89
CA PHE A 357 7.50 43.22 -9.85
C PHE A 357 8.78 42.80 -9.17
N GLU A 358 9.82 43.60 -9.43
CA GLU A 358 11.03 43.65 -8.63
C GLU A 358 10.64 43.80 -7.16
N ILE A 359 11.13 42.90 -6.31
CA ILE A 359 11.10 43.13 -4.87
C ILE A 359 12.17 44.19 -4.58
N MET A 360 11.80 45.46 -4.70
CA MET A 360 12.60 46.55 -4.16
C MET A 360 12.67 46.39 -2.64
N VAL A 361 13.85 46.01 -2.17
CA VAL A 361 14.23 46.08 -0.76
C VAL A 361 14.10 47.54 -0.29
N ARG A 362 13.37 47.74 0.80
CA ARG A 362 13.48 48.89 1.71
C ARG A 362 13.28 48.40 3.14
#